data_AF-A0AAE4AMC7-F1
#
_entry.id   AF-A0AAE4AMC7-F1
#
_cell.length_a   1.000
_cell.length_b   1.000
_cell.length_c   1.000
_cell.angle_alpha   90.00
_cell.angle_beta   90.00
_cell.angle_gamma   90.00
#
_symmetry.space_group_name_H-M   'P 1'
#
loop_
_entity.id
_entity.type
_entity.pdbx_description
1 polymer ?
#
loop_
_entity_poly.entity_id
_entity_poly.type
_entity_poly.pdbx_seq_one_letter_code
_entity_poly.pdbx_strand_id
1 'polypeptide(L)'
;MAARRRKTAASSRKTKTSSRRVPTMLLLLALAIAAAGIFYALQTPERKDDISRVVRKQLARPKRFNVAELTRELWLLFHRDAVKYDQGDLADTEDSLRHLFGGIPVDTASDRDLSVLHNLGYSVGYDDARKNPAWVAYRLFAVASDTTVGERPGQFNVDFRSTAQVRSEDYTGSGFDRGHLAPNYGIARCYGPAAQVHTFLMTNIAPQRHALNAGVWKEIEMREANDYAQNLEEIWIYCGTIFSPTRLRELPSGVPIPDSFYKIVIDEQHGALRVLAFIFSQNSNNKTAAADGLCSVDAIEAATGLDFFPELPEDIQTQLESVVPTSLW
;
A
#
# COMPACT_ATOMS: atom_id res chain seq x y z
N MET A 1 -90.10 59.20 5.03
CA MET A 1 -90.05 58.37 6.25
C MET A 1 -89.80 56.92 5.85
N ALA A 2 -88.60 56.39 6.14
CA ALA A 2 -88.30 54.96 6.40
C ALA A 2 -86.77 54.79 6.43
N ALA A 3 -86.17 54.84 7.63
CA ALA A 3 -84.73 54.65 7.81
C ALA A 3 -84.43 53.25 8.41
N ARG A 4 -83.58 52.55 7.66
CA ARG A 4 -82.85 51.30 7.93
C ARG A 4 -82.57 50.94 9.39
N ARG A 5 -82.81 49.66 9.73
CA ARG A 5 -82.11 48.91 10.80
C ARG A 5 -81.06 47.97 10.17
N ARG A 6 -79.81 48.08 10.59
CA ARG A 6 -78.69 47.15 10.28
C ARG A 6 -78.79 45.91 11.18
N LYS A 7 -78.67 44.72 10.59
CA LYS A 7 -78.40 43.46 11.30
C LYS A 7 -76.90 43.17 11.29
N THR A 8 -76.34 42.84 12.44
CA THR A 8 -74.99 42.31 12.64
C THR A 8 -75.02 40.79 12.51
N ALA A 9 -74.07 40.22 11.75
CA ALA A 9 -73.85 38.78 11.67
C ALA A 9 -72.43 38.46 12.17
N ALA A 10 -72.36 37.60 13.18
CA ALA A 10 -71.11 37.15 13.80
C ALA A 10 -70.41 36.10 12.92
N SER A 11 -69.11 36.30 12.69
CA SER A 11 -68.23 35.42 11.92
C SER A 11 -67.68 34.28 12.80
N SER A 12 -67.98 33.02 12.46
CA SER A 12 -67.35 31.85 13.09
C SER A 12 -65.93 31.64 12.55
N ARG A 13 -64.94 31.67 13.44
CA ARG A 13 -63.52 31.43 13.12
C ARG A 13 -63.25 29.92 13.12
N LYS A 14 -63.15 29.28 11.95
CA LYS A 14 -62.59 27.92 11.83
C LYS A 14 -61.06 28.01 11.83
N THR A 15 -60.42 27.51 12.88
CA THR A 15 -58.98 27.30 12.94
C THR A 15 -58.60 26.13 12.03
N LYS A 16 -57.95 26.42 10.89
CA LYS A 16 -57.25 25.40 10.10
C LYS A 16 -55.96 25.02 10.83
N THR A 17 -55.91 23.82 11.37
CA THR A 17 -54.66 23.19 11.82
C THR A 17 -53.80 22.91 10.59
N SER A 18 -52.75 23.73 10.41
CA SER A 18 -51.70 23.50 9.42
C SER A 18 -50.84 22.33 9.90
N SER A 19 -51.03 21.16 9.29
CA SER A 19 -50.07 20.06 9.41
C SER A 19 -48.77 20.51 8.74
N ARG A 20 -47.71 20.69 9.55
CA ARG A 20 -46.35 20.92 9.04
C ARG A 20 -45.94 19.64 8.31
N ARG A 21 -46.08 19.63 6.98
CA ARG A 21 -45.46 18.59 6.15
C ARG A 21 -43.95 18.67 6.39
N VAL A 22 -43.40 17.63 7.01
CA VAL A 22 -41.95 17.45 7.08
C VAL A 22 -41.47 17.40 5.62
N PRO A 23 -40.57 18.29 5.19
CA PRO A 23 -40.08 18.26 3.81
C PRO A 23 -39.47 16.89 3.54
N THR A 24 -39.85 16.27 2.42
CA THR A 24 -39.49 14.89 2.02
C THR A 24 -38.00 14.60 2.17
N MET A 25 -37.15 15.61 1.99
CA MET A 25 -35.70 15.53 2.17
C MET A 25 -35.27 15.18 3.62
N LEU A 26 -35.97 15.69 4.64
CA LEU A 26 -35.69 15.34 6.05
C LEU A 26 -36.12 13.91 6.37
N LEU A 27 -37.20 13.42 5.74
CA LEU A 27 -37.64 12.04 5.90
C LEU A 27 -36.63 11.07 5.28
N LEU A 28 -36.11 11.38 4.09
CA LEU A 28 -35.07 10.58 3.42
C LEU A 28 -33.76 10.56 4.22
N LEU A 29 -33.35 11.70 4.79
CA LEU A 29 -32.17 11.77 5.65
C LEU A 29 -32.34 10.93 6.93
N ALA A 30 -33.51 11.01 7.57
CA ALA A 30 -33.80 10.20 8.76
C ALA A 30 -33.78 8.69 8.45
N LEU A 31 -34.33 8.28 7.30
CA LEU A 31 -34.28 6.90 6.83
C LEU A 31 -32.85 6.43 6.55
N ALA A 32 -32.01 7.27 5.94
CA ALA A 32 -30.61 6.94 5.68
C ALA A 32 -29.81 6.77 6.98
N ILE A 33 -30.03 7.64 7.97
CA ILE A 33 -29.39 7.54 9.30
C ILE A 33 -29.86 6.28 10.03
N ALA A 34 -31.16 5.97 9.99
CA ALA A 34 -31.69 4.76 10.60
C ALA A 34 -31.13 3.49 9.94
N ALA A 35 -31.04 3.45 8.61
CA ALA A 35 -30.44 2.34 7.89
C ALA A 35 -28.95 2.15 8.25
N ALA A 36 -28.18 3.24 8.33
CA ALA A 36 -26.79 3.21 8.76
C ALA A 36 -26.64 2.73 10.22
N GLY A 37 -27.52 3.17 11.12
CA GLY A 37 -27.52 2.75 12.52
C GLY A 37 -27.86 1.26 12.70
N ILE A 38 -28.85 0.76 11.95
CA ILE A 38 -29.21 -0.67 11.93
C ILE A 38 -28.05 -1.49 11.35
N PHE A 39 -27.46 -1.05 10.23
CA PHE A 39 -26.32 -1.72 9.61
C PHE A 39 -25.14 -1.83 10.59
N TYR A 40 -24.81 -0.76 11.31
CA TYR A 40 -23.76 -0.74 12.34
C TYR A 40 -24.10 -1.68 13.51
N ALA A 41 -25.34 -1.66 14.01
CA ALA A 41 -25.77 -2.49 15.12
C ALA A 41 -25.64 -4.00 14.83
N LEU A 42 -25.82 -4.39 13.57
CA LEU A 42 -25.71 -5.78 13.09
C LEU A 42 -24.27 -6.25 12.88
N GLN A 43 -23.24 -5.39 13.01
CA GLN A 43 -21.85 -5.79 12.87
C GLN A 43 -21.28 -6.46 14.13
N THR A 44 -20.22 -7.25 13.96
CA THR A 44 -19.46 -7.83 15.07
C THR A 44 -18.77 -6.75 15.91
N PRO A 45 -18.38 -7.02 17.17
CA PRO A 45 -17.68 -6.06 18.02
C PRO A 45 -16.42 -5.47 17.35
N GLU A 46 -15.66 -6.29 16.65
CA GLU A 46 -14.41 -5.90 15.97
C GLU A 46 -14.72 -4.96 14.78
N ARG A 47 -15.71 -5.33 13.95
CA ARG A 47 -16.14 -4.47 12.84
C ARG A 47 -16.73 -3.14 13.31
N LYS A 48 -17.40 -3.14 14.46
CA LYS A 48 -17.89 -1.90 15.09
C LYS A 48 -16.75 -0.98 15.48
N ASP A 49 -15.64 -1.52 15.97
CA ASP A 49 -14.47 -0.72 16.32
C ASP A 49 -13.78 -0.15 15.07
N ASP A 50 -13.61 -0.95 14.02
CA ASP A 50 -13.05 -0.50 12.73
C ASP A 50 -13.88 0.63 12.11
N ILE A 51 -15.21 0.46 12.02
CA ILE A 51 -16.12 1.51 11.54
C ILE A 51 -16.00 2.75 12.40
N SER A 52 -15.97 2.59 13.72
CA SER A 52 -15.87 3.69 14.67
C SER A 52 -14.55 4.45 14.54
N ARG A 53 -13.46 3.76 14.22
CA ARG A 53 -12.13 4.35 14.00
C ARG A 53 -12.09 5.15 12.71
N VAL A 54 -12.58 4.60 11.60
CA VAL A 54 -12.72 5.33 10.32
C VAL A 54 -13.55 6.60 10.49
N VAL A 55 -14.70 6.49 11.18
CA VAL A 55 -15.56 7.65 11.46
C VAL A 55 -14.87 8.66 12.36
N ARG A 56 -14.21 8.22 13.45
CA ARG A 56 -13.46 9.11 14.37
C ARG A 56 -12.32 9.83 13.65
N LYS A 57 -11.57 9.13 12.79
CA LYS A 57 -10.50 9.70 11.96
C LYS A 57 -11.02 10.82 11.06
N GLN A 58 -12.18 10.63 10.42
CA GLN A 58 -12.80 11.68 9.60
C GLN A 58 -13.30 12.87 10.42
N LEU A 59 -13.83 12.63 11.63
CA LEU A 59 -14.28 13.70 12.54
C LEU A 59 -13.14 14.50 13.16
N ALA A 60 -11.95 13.90 13.32
CA ALA A 60 -10.77 14.54 13.90
C ALA A 60 -9.99 15.42 12.90
N ARG A 61 -10.33 15.41 11.60
CA ARG A 61 -9.61 16.20 10.58
C ARG A 61 -9.97 17.69 10.67
N PRO A 62 -8.99 18.61 10.52
CA PRO A 62 -9.23 20.06 10.59
C PRO A 62 -9.97 20.65 9.38
N LYS A 63 -10.17 19.88 8.29
CA LYS A 63 -10.93 20.28 7.10
C LYS A 63 -12.38 19.77 7.16
N ARG A 64 -13.29 20.37 6.38
CA ARG A 64 -14.70 19.94 6.28
C ARG A 64 -14.82 18.44 6.02
N PHE A 65 -15.71 17.80 6.78
CA PHE A 65 -16.10 16.40 6.64
C PHE A 65 -16.44 16.04 5.18
N ASN A 66 -15.79 15.01 4.64
CA ASN A 66 -15.94 14.57 3.25
C ASN A 66 -16.70 13.24 3.17
N VAL A 67 -17.97 13.31 2.76
CA VAL A 67 -18.84 12.13 2.67
C VAL A 67 -18.31 11.12 1.64
N ALA A 68 -17.78 11.57 0.50
CA ALA A 68 -17.31 10.67 -0.55
C ALA A 68 -16.10 9.82 -0.09
N GLU A 69 -15.22 10.43 0.69
CA GLU A 69 -14.02 9.78 1.22
C GLU A 69 -14.35 8.80 2.35
N LEU A 70 -15.25 9.19 3.27
CA LEU A 70 -15.79 8.26 4.27
C LEU A 70 -16.47 7.06 3.61
N THR A 71 -17.23 7.29 2.54
CA THR A 71 -17.93 6.21 1.82
C THR A 71 -16.92 5.27 1.16
N ARG A 72 -15.81 5.78 0.62
CA ARG A 72 -14.72 4.96 0.06
C ARG A 72 -14.00 4.16 1.15
N GLU A 73 -13.61 4.77 2.27
CA GLU A 73 -12.92 4.08 3.37
C GLU A 73 -13.80 2.97 3.98
N LEU A 74 -15.11 3.23 4.15
CA LEU A 74 -16.06 2.19 4.59
C LEU A 74 -16.25 1.12 3.52
N TRP A 75 -16.34 1.48 2.24
CA TRP A 75 -16.44 0.49 1.15
C TRP A 75 -15.23 -0.46 1.13
N LEU A 76 -14.03 0.09 1.25
CA LEU A 76 -12.78 -0.68 1.36
C LEU A 76 -12.75 -1.56 2.60
N LEU A 77 -13.28 -1.11 3.73
CA LEU A 77 -13.39 -1.92 4.94
C LEU A 77 -14.25 -3.19 4.72
N PHE A 78 -15.29 -3.10 3.89
CA PHE A 78 -16.25 -4.20 3.69
C PHE A 78 -15.98 -5.10 2.47
N HIS A 79 -15.14 -4.69 1.52
CA HIS A 79 -14.85 -5.45 0.29
C HIS A 79 -13.42 -6.02 0.28
N ARG A 80 -12.82 -6.22 1.45
CA ARG A 80 -11.43 -6.64 1.64
C ARG A 80 -11.37 -8.15 1.85
N ASP A 81 -10.61 -8.85 1.00
CA ASP A 81 -10.20 -10.25 1.17
C ASP A 81 -9.18 -10.36 2.32
N ALA A 82 -9.58 -10.00 3.54
CA ALA A 82 -8.69 -10.01 4.70
C ALA A 82 -8.69 -11.37 5.41
N VAL A 83 -7.52 -11.97 5.58
CA VAL A 83 -7.30 -13.23 6.31
C VAL A 83 -7.05 -12.93 7.79
N LYS A 84 -7.73 -13.62 8.72
CA LYS A 84 -7.52 -13.39 10.17
C LYS A 84 -6.49 -14.37 10.73
N TYR A 85 -5.55 -13.90 11.56
CA TYR A 85 -4.53 -14.69 12.26
C TYR A 85 -4.31 -14.18 13.70
N ASP A 86 -3.81 -15.06 14.59
CA ASP A 86 -3.53 -14.76 16.01
C ASP A 86 -2.12 -14.14 16.18
N GLN A 87 -2.04 -12.97 16.81
CA GLN A 87 -0.82 -12.14 16.90
C GLN A 87 0.31 -12.74 17.77
N GLY A 88 0.06 -13.85 18.46
CA GLY A 88 0.85 -14.35 19.60
C GLY A 88 2.35 -14.58 19.39
N ASP A 89 2.83 -14.72 18.14
CA ASP A 89 4.20 -15.17 17.86
C ASP A 89 5.09 -14.16 17.10
N LEU A 90 4.59 -13.00 16.67
CA LEU A 90 5.37 -12.03 15.87
C LEU A 90 5.95 -10.86 16.67
N ALA A 91 5.66 -10.78 17.96
CA ALA A 91 6.03 -9.65 18.82
C ALA A 91 7.29 -9.93 19.65
N ASP A 92 8.47 -9.93 19.02
CA ASP A 92 9.77 -9.55 19.63
C ASP A 92 10.94 -9.76 18.65
N THR A 93 10.88 -9.18 17.46
CA THR A 93 12.02 -9.22 16.53
C THR A 93 12.98 -8.05 16.80
N GLU A 94 14.29 -8.33 16.88
CA GLU A 94 15.37 -7.32 16.94
C GLU A 94 15.14 -6.19 15.92
N ASP A 95 15.63 -4.97 16.21
CA ASP A 95 15.40 -3.76 15.41
C ASP A 95 15.75 -3.93 13.90
N SER A 96 16.67 -4.85 13.58
CA SER A 96 17.09 -5.23 12.22
C SER A 96 16.04 -6.01 11.41
N LEU A 97 15.09 -6.66 12.07
CA LEU A 97 14.07 -7.52 11.44
C LEU A 97 12.72 -6.83 11.29
N ARG A 98 12.53 -5.61 11.81
CA ARG A 98 11.27 -4.85 11.73
C ARG A 98 10.79 -4.56 10.30
N HIS A 99 11.67 -4.72 9.31
CA HIS A 99 11.38 -4.54 7.89
C HIS A 99 10.77 -5.78 7.22
N LEU A 100 10.92 -6.95 7.85
CA LEU A 100 10.45 -8.23 7.36
C LEU A 100 9.09 -8.53 8.00
N PHE A 101 8.17 -9.02 7.19
CA PHE A 101 6.86 -9.49 7.62
C PHE A 101 6.76 -10.98 7.31
N GLY A 102 6.44 -11.81 8.30
CA GLY A 102 6.35 -13.26 8.13
C GLY A 102 7.69 -13.94 7.83
N GLY A 103 8.82 -13.32 8.16
CA GLY A 103 10.15 -13.93 8.05
C GLY A 103 10.95 -13.52 6.81
N ILE A 104 12.13 -14.13 6.68
CA ILE A 104 13.04 -13.93 5.54
C ILE A 104 12.58 -14.79 4.37
N PRO A 105 12.35 -14.24 3.16
CA PRO A 105 11.98 -15.05 2.00
C PRO A 105 13.04 -16.11 1.69
N VAL A 106 12.59 -17.36 1.52
CA VAL A 106 13.46 -18.52 1.31
C VAL A 106 13.51 -18.86 -0.17
N ASP A 107 14.69 -19.16 -0.72
CA ASP A 107 14.78 -19.68 -2.08
C ASP A 107 14.47 -21.18 -2.10
N THR A 108 13.33 -21.56 -2.68
CA THR A 108 12.87 -22.95 -2.74
C THR A 108 13.18 -23.62 -4.07
N ALA A 109 13.50 -22.85 -5.11
CA ALA A 109 13.61 -23.36 -6.48
C ALA A 109 15.04 -23.50 -7.00
N SER A 110 15.97 -22.68 -6.52
CA SER A 110 17.27 -22.50 -7.19
C SER A 110 18.51 -22.63 -6.30
N ASP A 111 18.34 -22.92 -5.01
CA ASP A 111 19.43 -23.03 -4.02
C ASP A 111 20.43 -21.86 -4.11
N ARG A 112 19.90 -20.65 -4.40
CA ARG A 112 20.72 -19.44 -4.48
C ARG A 112 21.19 -19.10 -3.09
N ASP A 113 22.50 -18.91 -2.97
CA ASP A 113 23.09 -18.31 -1.79
C ASP A 113 22.84 -16.79 -1.83
N LEU A 114 21.75 -16.36 -1.20
CA LEU A 114 21.38 -14.95 -1.10
C LEU A 114 22.05 -14.31 0.11
N SER A 115 22.85 -13.28 -0.13
CA SER A 115 23.43 -12.47 0.95
C SER A 115 22.37 -11.56 1.57
N VAL A 116 22.02 -11.80 2.83
CA VAL A 116 21.09 -10.94 3.57
C VAL A 116 21.84 -9.73 4.14
N LEU A 117 21.55 -8.55 3.59
CA LEU A 117 22.19 -7.29 3.97
C LEU A 117 21.17 -6.38 4.65
N HIS A 118 21.40 -6.07 5.92
CA HIS A 118 20.57 -5.13 6.68
C HIS A 118 21.05 -3.69 6.48
N ASN A 119 20.10 -2.78 6.24
CA ASN A 119 20.32 -1.36 6.08
C ASN A 119 19.37 -0.57 6.98
N LEU A 120 19.64 0.72 7.18
CA LEU A 120 18.70 1.59 7.86
C LEU A 120 17.44 1.74 6.99
N GLY A 121 16.31 1.25 7.50
CA GLY A 121 14.99 1.36 6.87
C GLY A 121 14.60 0.22 5.94
N TYR A 122 15.52 -0.70 5.59
CA TYR A 122 15.24 -1.83 4.70
C TYR A 122 16.27 -2.95 4.84
N SER A 123 15.91 -4.16 4.39
CA SER A 123 16.79 -5.32 4.25
C SER A 123 16.79 -5.80 2.80
N VAL A 124 17.87 -6.43 2.34
CA VAL A 124 18.00 -6.96 0.98
C VAL A 124 18.49 -8.40 1.03
N GLY A 125 17.83 -9.30 0.29
CA GLY A 125 18.40 -10.58 -0.12
C GLY A 125 19.05 -10.41 -1.48
N TYR A 126 20.37 -10.29 -1.50
CA TYR A 126 21.13 -9.96 -2.71
C TYR A 126 21.67 -11.22 -3.38
N ASP A 127 21.42 -11.35 -4.68
CA ASP A 127 21.95 -12.43 -5.51
C ASP A 127 23.25 -11.94 -6.17
N ASP A 128 24.38 -12.26 -5.54
CA ASP A 128 25.71 -11.85 -6.03
C ASP A 128 26.00 -12.39 -7.43
N ALA A 129 25.50 -13.59 -7.77
CA ALA A 129 25.67 -14.18 -9.09
C ALA A 129 24.91 -13.39 -10.16
N ARG A 130 23.70 -12.93 -9.86
CA ARG A 130 22.90 -12.08 -10.76
C ARG A 130 23.21 -10.59 -10.64
N LYS A 131 24.02 -10.18 -9.66
CA LYS A 131 24.35 -8.78 -9.39
C LYS A 131 23.12 -7.88 -9.22
N ASN A 132 22.03 -8.45 -8.68
CA ASN A 132 20.74 -7.79 -8.53
C ASN A 132 20.09 -8.24 -7.21
N PRO A 133 19.25 -7.39 -6.58
CA PRO A 133 18.44 -7.81 -5.44
C PRO A 133 17.41 -8.85 -5.87
N ALA A 134 17.43 -10.04 -5.26
CA ALA A 134 16.38 -11.04 -5.41
C ALA A 134 15.11 -10.54 -4.73
N TRP A 135 15.25 -10.02 -3.50
CA TRP A 135 14.20 -9.35 -2.76
C TRP A 135 14.76 -8.18 -1.94
N VAL A 136 13.91 -7.20 -1.67
CA VAL A 136 14.13 -6.06 -0.77
C VAL A 136 12.88 -5.93 0.09
N ALA A 137 13.07 -5.88 1.39
CA ALA A 137 12.01 -5.76 2.38
C ALA A 137 12.10 -4.42 3.11
N TYR A 138 11.01 -3.68 3.21
CA TYR A 138 10.96 -2.44 3.96
C TYR A 138 9.57 -2.21 4.57
N ARG A 139 9.54 -1.41 5.64
CA ARG A 139 8.31 -1.01 6.31
C ARG A 139 8.10 0.49 6.15
N LEU A 140 6.90 0.93 5.82
CA LEU A 140 6.54 2.34 5.82
C LEU A 140 5.42 2.56 6.84
N PHE A 141 5.45 3.71 7.53
CA PHE A 141 4.47 4.04 8.55
C PHE A 141 3.99 5.48 8.44
N ALA A 142 2.85 5.76 9.05
CA ALA A 142 2.30 7.10 9.15
C ALA A 142 3.29 8.01 9.86
N VAL A 143 3.54 9.17 9.26
CA VAL A 143 4.39 10.22 9.85
C VAL A 143 3.61 11.52 9.87
N ALA A 144 4.03 12.46 10.72
CA ALA A 144 3.39 13.76 10.80
C ALA A 144 3.35 14.45 9.42
N SER A 145 2.27 15.18 9.14
CA SER A 145 2.06 15.79 7.82
C SER A 145 3.09 16.87 7.45
N ASP A 146 3.77 17.42 8.44
CA ASP A 146 4.84 18.41 8.32
C ASP A 146 6.24 17.77 8.24
N THR A 147 6.34 16.44 8.22
CA THR A 147 7.60 15.72 8.01
C THR A 147 8.22 16.13 6.68
N THR A 148 9.40 16.75 6.75
CA THR A 148 10.18 17.14 5.56
C THR A 148 11.20 16.07 5.22
N VAL A 149 11.33 15.79 3.92
CA VAL A 149 12.39 14.92 3.39
C VAL A 149 13.55 15.81 2.97
N GLY A 150 14.76 15.45 3.40
CA GLY A 150 15.99 16.15 3.08
C GLY A 150 16.36 16.06 1.59
N GLU A 151 17.43 16.76 1.22
CA GLU A 151 17.94 16.74 -0.15
C GLU A 151 18.30 15.30 -0.58
N ARG A 152 17.89 14.96 -1.80
CA ARG A 152 18.19 13.66 -2.39
C ARG A 152 19.71 13.51 -2.57
N PRO A 153 20.34 12.42 -2.09
CA PRO A 153 21.74 12.13 -2.37
C PRO A 153 22.04 12.15 -3.88
N GLY A 154 23.19 12.74 -4.24
CA GLY A 154 23.59 12.92 -5.64
C GLY A 154 24.38 11.75 -6.24
N GLN A 155 24.82 10.79 -5.43
CA GLN A 155 25.74 9.74 -5.85
C GLN A 155 25.30 8.36 -5.36
N PHE A 156 25.47 7.37 -6.23
CA PHE A 156 25.29 5.96 -5.92
C PHE A 156 26.62 5.34 -5.51
N ASN A 157 26.61 4.53 -4.46
CA ASN A 157 27.81 3.98 -3.85
C ASN A 157 27.86 2.46 -4.00
N VAL A 158 29.05 1.94 -4.27
CA VAL A 158 29.33 0.50 -4.22
C VAL A 158 29.08 0.00 -2.80
N ASP A 159 28.41 -1.13 -2.66
CA ASP A 159 28.29 -1.84 -1.38
C ASP A 159 29.39 -2.90 -1.30
N PHE A 160 30.40 -2.66 -0.46
CA PHE A 160 31.55 -3.56 -0.31
C PHE A 160 31.24 -4.85 0.46
N ARG A 161 30.02 -4.99 1.01
CA ARG A 161 29.56 -6.25 1.62
C ARG A 161 29.20 -7.31 0.58
N SER A 162 28.84 -6.88 -0.63
CA SER A 162 28.56 -7.76 -1.77
C SER A 162 29.85 -8.13 -2.50
N THR A 163 29.94 -9.36 -2.98
CA THR A 163 31.09 -9.80 -3.81
C THR A 163 30.99 -9.30 -5.25
N ALA A 164 29.79 -9.00 -5.74
CA ALA A 164 29.56 -8.44 -7.08
C ALA A 164 30.10 -7.00 -7.24
N GLN A 165 30.08 -6.20 -6.17
CA GLN A 165 30.61 -4.83 -6.11
C GLN A 165 30.21 -3.95 -7.31
N VAL A 166 28.94 -4.03 -7.73
CA VAL A 166 28.40 -3.26 -8.85
C VAL A 166 28.62 -1.77 -8.63
N ARG A 167 29.07 -1.08 -9.68
CA ARG A 167 29.40 0.34 -9.66
C ARG A 167 28.33 1.16 -10.34
N SER A 168 28.22 2.43 -9.95
CA SER A 168 27.35 3.37 -10.65
C SER A 168 27.73 3.47 -12.14
N GLU A 169 29.02 3.45 -12.46
CA GLU A 169 29.54 3.58 -13.81
C GLU A 169 29.11 2.43 -14.74
N ASP A 170 28.81 1.25 -14.19
CA ASP A 170 28.34 0.09 -14.95
C ASP A 170 27.01 0.35 -15.68
N TYR A 171 26.26 1.38 -15.24
CA TYR A 171 24.99 1.80 -15.83
C TYR A 171 25.16 2.98 -16.80
N THR A 172 26.29 3.67 -16.77
CA THR A 172 26.51 4.90 -17.55
C THR A 172 26.48 4.59 -19.05
N GLY A 173 25.65 5.32 -19.80
CA GLY A 173 25.50 5.13 -21.25
C GLY A 173 24.75 3.85 -21.65
N SER A 174 24.21 3.09 -20.71
CA SER A 174 23.51 1.83 -20.99
C SER A 174 22.07 2.00 -21.52
N GLY A 175 21.47 3.17 -21.30
CA GLY A 175 20.06 3.44 -21.59
C GLY A 175 19.10 2.95 -20.50
N PHE A 176 19.62 2.42 -19.38
CA PHE A 176 18.83 2.04 -18.20
C PHE A 176 19.08 3.00 -17.04
N ASP A 177 18.03 3.23 -16.26
CA ASP A 177 18.12 3.95 -15.00
C ASP A 177 18.73 3.05 -13.91
N ARG A 178 19.30 3.70 -12.90
CA ARG A 178 19.62 3.09 -11.61
C ARG A 178 18.33 3.04 -10.78
N GLY A 179 17.47 2.06 -11.08
CA GLY A 179 16.15 1.90 -10.46
C GLY A 179 16.29 1.46 -9.01
N HIS A 180 15.63 2.15 -8.09
CA HIS A 180 15.61 1.78 -6.67
C HIS A 180 14.57 0.68 -6.42
N LEU A 181 14.87 -0.22 -5.49
CA LEU A 181 13.90 -1.18 -4.97
C LEU A 181 13.28 -0.68 -3.66
N ALA A 182 14.09 -0.41 -2.63
CA ALA A 182 13.67 0.40 -1.49
C ALA A 182 13.66 1.88 -1.91
N PRO A 183 12.50 2.56 -1.89
CA PRO A 183 12.36 3.89 -2.49
C PRO A 183 12.98 4.96 -1.60
N ASN A 184 13.84 5.78 -2.19
CA ASN A 184 14.46 6.94 -1.53
C ASN A 184 13.44 7.78 -0.74
N TYR A 185 12.33 8.20 -1.36
CA TYR A 185 11.35 9.08 -0.72
C TYR A 185 10.66 8.43 0.49
N GLY A 186 10.17 7.19 0.35
CA GLY A 186 9.47 6.48 1.43
C GLY A 186 10.38 6.20 2.62
N ILE A 187 11.60 5.72 2.36
CA ILE A 187 12.59 5.42 3.39
C ILE A 187 13.04 6.68 4.10
N ALA A 188 13.36 7.75 3.36
CA ALA A 188 13.77 9.02 3.97
C ALA A 188 12.67 9.62 4.86
N ARG A 189 11.40 9.49 4.43
CA ARG A 189 10.26 10.00 5.18
C ARG A 189 10.04 9.28 6.50
N CYS A 190 10.24 7.96 6.55
CA CYS A 190 10.01 7.15 7.75
C CYS A 190 11.23 7.09 8.68
N TYR A 191 12.44 7.04 8.12
CA TYR A 191 13.68 6.72 8.85
C TYR A 191 14.74 7.83 8.81
N GLY A 192 14.48 8.94 8.11
CA GLY A 192 15.34 10.11 8.07
C GLY A 192 16.53 10.03 7.09
N PRO A 193 17.40 11.05 7.10
CA PRO A 193 18.45 11.23 6.08
C PRO A 193 19.55 10.17 6.11
N ALA A 194 19.84 9.55 7.25
CA ALA A 194 20.83 8.47 7.32
C ALA A 194 20.35 7.24 6.53
N ALA A 195 19.09 6.83 6.74
CA ALA A 195 18.46 5.76 5.97
C ALA A 195 18.32 6.12 4.48
N GLN A 196 18.04 7.38 4.18
CA GLN A 196 17.99 7.88 2.81
C GLN A 196 19.29 7.60 2.05
N VAL A 197 20.46 7.84 2.66
CA VAL A 197 21.77 7.56 2.04
C VAL A 197 21.93 6.07 1.73
N HIS A 198 21.46 5.19 2.61
CA HIS A 198 21.55 3.75 2.37
C HIS A 198 20.76 3.31 1.13
N THR A 199 19.69 4.01 0.74
CA THR A 199 18.94 3.66 -0.49
C THR A 199 19.74 3.81 -1.78
N PHE A 200 20.90 4.49 -1.74
CA PHE A 200 21.82 4.71 -2.85
C PHE A 200 22.95 3.67 -2.94
N LEU A 201 22.95 2.66 -2.08
CA LEU A 201 23.84 1.51 -2.22
C LEU A 201 23.44 0.69 -3.45
N MET A 202 24.41 0.29 -4.27
CA MET A 202 24.16 -0.44 -5.52
C MET A 202 23.52 -1.82 -5.31
N THR A 203 23.56 -2.39 -4.10
CA THR A 203 22.82 -3.60 -3.71
C THR A 203 21.30 -3.39 -3.67
N ASN A 204 20.83 -2.15 -3.59
CA ASN A 204 19.42 -1.76 -3.68
C ASN A 204 19.00 -1.35 -5.11
N ILE A 205 19.90 -1.48 -6.09
CA ILE A 205 19.71 -0.96 -7.44
C ILE A 205 19.66 -2.09 -8.46
N ALA A 206 18.74 -1.97 -9.40
CA ALA A 206 18.65 -2.85 -10.56
C ALA A 206 18.50 -2.04 -11.86
N PRO A 207 18.94 -2.56 -13.02
CA PRO A 207 18.69 -1.91 -14.30
C PRO A 207 17.20 -1.82 -14.58
N GLN A 208 16.67 -0.61 -14.68
CA GLN A 208 15.24 -0.38 -14.91
C GLN A 208 15.05 0.56 -16.09
N ARG A 209 14.12 0.24 -17.00
CA ARG A 209 13.81 1.16 -18.09
C ARG A 209 13.17 2.43 -17.53
N HIS A 210 13.56 3.59 -18.09
CA HIS A 210 13.04 4.87 -17.64
C HIS A 210 11.51 4.96 -17.62
N ALA A 211 10.84 4.40 -18.64
CA ALA A 211 9.38 4.42 -18.73
C ALA A 211 8.68 3.60 -17.63
N LEU A 212 9.33 2.54 -17.11
CA LEU A 212 8.86 1.79 -15.94
C LEU A 212 9.20 2.55 -14.66
N ASN A 213 10.47 2.93 -14.48
CA ASN A 213 11.01 3.59 -13.29
C ASN A 213 10.28 4.90 -12.97
N ALA A 214 10.21 5.81 -13.93
CA ALA A 214 9.53 7.10 -13.77
C ALA A 214 8.01 7.04 -13.97
N GLY A 215 7.49 5.88 -14.39
CA GLY A 215 6.08 5.62 -14.66
C GLY A 215 5.41 4.86 -13.51
N VAL A 216 4.85 3.69 -13.83
CA VAL A 216 4.01 2.92 -12.90
C VAL A 216 4.74 2.48 -11.63
N TRP A 217 6.07 2.25 -11.69
CA TRP A 217 6.85 1.89 -10.50
C TRP A 217 6.84 3.04 -9.48
N LYS A 218 7.21 4.24 -9.92
CA LYS A 218 7.12 5.45 -9.08
C LYS A 218 5.70 5.74 -8.64
N GLU A 219 4.69 5.54 -9.48
CA GLU A 219 3.29 5.74 -9.07
C GLU A 219 2.93 4.89 -7.83
N ILE A 220 3.28 3.60 -7.87
CA ILE A 220 3.06 2.66 -6.77
C ILE A 220 3.86 3.06 -5.53
N GLU A 221 5.15 3.42 -5.66
CA GLU A 221 5.97 3.91 -4.54
C GLU A 221 5.39 5.17 -3.88
N MET A 222 4.83 6.09 -4.68
CA MET A 222 4.20 7.29 -4.12
C MET A 222 2.89 6.96 -3.39
N ARG A 223 2.09 6.02 -3.90
CA ARG A 223 0.87 5.54 -3.21
C ARG A 223 1.20 4.85 -1.89
N GLU A 224 2.22 4.01 -1.86
CA GLU A 224 2.71 3.36 -0.63
C GLU A 224 3.03 4.40 0.45
N ALA A 225 3.85 5.40 0.11
CA ALA A 225 4.33 6.38 1.08
C ALA A 225 3.25 7.41 1.49
N ASN A 226 2.44 7.88 0.54
CA ASN A 226 1.52 9.00 0.77
C ASN A 226 0.10 8.59 1.11
N ASP A 227 -0.35 7.44 0.63
CA ASP A 227 -1.74 7.01 0.77
C ASP A 227 -1.82 5.79 1.68
N TYR A 228 -1.14 4.70 1.36
CA TYR A 228 -1.28 3.43 2.08
C TYR A 228 -0.73 3.54 3.50
N ALA A 229 0.56 3.85 3.67
CA ALA A 229 1.17 3.99 4.99
C ALA A 229 0.45 5.04 5.87
N GLN A 230 -0.03 6.13 5.26
CA GLN A 230 -0.69 7.20 6.01
C GLN A 230 -2.12 6.85 6.41
N ASN A 231 -2.83 6.08 5.60
CA ASN A 231 -4.21 5.70 5.90
C ASN A 231 -4.34 4.43 6.73
N LEU A 232 -3.34 3.57 6.64
CA LEU A 232 -3.31 2.23 7.24
C LEU A 232 -2.38 2.15 8.45
N GLU A 233 -1.83 3.28 8.90
CA GLU A 233 -0.89 3.42 10.02
C GLU A 233 0.49 2.83 9.71
N GLU A 234 0.56 1.64 9.12
CA GLU A 234 1.78 1.05 8.60
C GLU A 234 1.51 0.00 7.51
N ILE A 235 2.54 -0.25 6.70
CA ILE A 235 2.56 -1.31 5.70
C ILE A 235 3.96 -1.91 5.62
N TRP A 236 4.02 -3.19 5.26
CA TRP A 236 5.25 -3.87 4.90
C TRP A 236 5.28 -4.11 3.40
N ILE A 237 6.47 -4.08 2.81
CA ILE A 237 6.64 -4.26 1.39
C ILE A 237 7.80 -5.21 1.13
N TYR A 238 7.57 -6.20 0.28
CA TYR A 238 8.61 -6.94 -0.42
C TYR A 238 8.62 -6.52 -1.89
N CYS A 239 9.78 -6.29 -2.48
CA CYS A 239 9.92 -6.06 -3.92
C CYS A 239 11.21 -6.66 -4.44
N GLY A 240 11.32 -6.87 -5.75
CA GLY A 240 12.52 -7.49 -6.28
C GLY A 240 12.50 -7.68 -7.78
N THR A 241 13.44 -8.49 -8.26
CA THR A 241 13.68 -8.70 -9.68
C THR A 241 13.28 -10.11 -10.12
N ILE A 242 12.72 -10.22 -11.33
CA ILE A 242 12.37 -11.49 -11.97
C ILE A 242 13.20 -11.64 -13.24
N PHE A 243 13.87 -12.78 -13.36
CA PHE A 243 14.63 -13.16 -14.55
C PHE A 243 13.97 -14.35 -15.24
N SER A 244 13.84 -14.28 -16.56
CA SER A 244 13.44 -15.45 -17.34
C SER A 244 14.55 -16.49 -17.33
N PRO A 245 14.23 -17.79 -17.16
CA PRO A 245 15.23 -18.86 -17.25
C PRO A 245 15.82 -19.03 -18.66
N THR A 246 15.20 -18.42 -19.68
CA THR A 246 15.55 -18.67 -21.09
C THR A 246 16.34 -17.53 -21.73
N ARG A 247 16.36 -16.34 -21.13
CA ARG A 247 16.97 -15.16 -21.75
C ARG A 247 17.59 -14.23 -20.72
N LEU A 248 18.91 -14.23 -20.68
CA LEU A 248 19.68 -13.23 -19.94
C LEU A 248 20.07 -12.09 -20.90
N ARG A 249 19.56 -10.90 -20.61
CA ARG A 249 20.01 -9.64 -21.23
C ARG A 249 20.94 -8.96 -20.24
N GLU A 250 21.92 -8.23 -20.73
CA GLU A 250 22.91 -7.56 -19.87
C GLU A 250 23.14 -6.12 -20.36
N LEU A 251 23.52 -5.26 -19.43
CA LEU A 251 24.12 -3.97 -19.76
C LEU A 251 25.48 -4.20 -20.45
N PRO A 252 26.04 -3.20 -21.16
CA PRO A 252 27.39 -3.32 -21.74
C PRO A 252 28.50 -3.69 -20.74
N SER A 253 28.29 -3.39 -19.45
CA SER A 253 29.15 -3.76 -18.32
C SER A 253 29.03 -5.22 -17.87
N GLY A 254 28.07 -5.99 -18.41
CA GLY A 254 27.79 -7.36 -17.97
C GLY A 254 26.95 -7.45 -16.69
N VAL A 255 26.23 -6.40 -16.31
CA VAL A 255 25.21 -6.46 -15.26
C VAL A 255 23.91 -7.01 -15.88
N PRO A 256 23.36 -8.13 -15.37
CA PRO A 256 22.10 -8.69 -15.86
C PRO A 256 20.93 -7.72 -15.72
N ILE A 257 20.07 -7.70 -16.74
CA ILE A 257 18.86 -6.87 -16.82
C ILE A 257 17.65 -7.75 -16.49
N PRO A 258 16.90 -7.45 -15.41
CA PRO A 258 15.66 -8.14 -15.10
C PRO A 258 14.64 -8.07 -16.23
N ASP A 259 13.83 -9.12 -16.39
CA ASP A 259 12.72 -9.14 -17.34
C ASP A 259 11.46 -8.51 -16.78
N SER A 260 11.26 -8.62 -15.47
CA SER A 260 10.17 -7.99 -14.73
C SER A 260 10.61 -7.61 -13.32
N PHE A 261 9.79 -6.81 -12.67
CA PHE A 261 9.89 -6.46 -11.25
C PHE A 261 8.61 -6.86 -10.57
N TYR A 262 8.69 -7.24 -9.31
CA TYR A 262 7.52 -7.52 -8.51
C TYR A 262 7.46 -6.64 -7.27
N LYS A 263 6.26 -6.54 -6.70
CA LYS A 263 6.04 -5.95 -5.39
C LYS A 263 4.87 -6.61 -4.67
N ILE A 264 5.01 -6.86 -3.38
CA ILE A 264 4.00 -7.36 -2.46
C ILE A 264 3.86 -6.31 -1.35
N VAL A 265 2.67 -5.74 -1.19
CA VAL A 265 2.35 -4.76 -0.15
C VAL A 265 1.41 -5.42 0.85
N ILE A 266 1.79 -5.44 2.12
CA ILE A 266 1.09 -6.09 3.21
C ILE A 266 0.55 -5.01 4.17
N ASP A 267 -0.70 -5.18 4.56
CA ASP A 267 -1.34 -4.39 5.62
C ASP A 267 -1.97 -5.34 6.65
N GLU A 268 -1.52 -5.22 7.89
CA GLU A 268 -1.99 -5.96 9.06
C GLU A 268 -2.75 -5.00 9.98
N GLN A 269 -4.04 -5.27 10.19
CA GLN A 269 -4.87 -4.51 11.11
C GLN A 269 -5.66 -5.45 12.02
N HIS A 270 -5.38 -5.41 13.32
CA HIS A 270 -6.12 -6.16 14.34
C HIS A 270 -6.18 -7.68 14.09
N GLY A 271 -5.06 -8.26 13.69
CA GLY A 271 -4.94 -9.66 13.30
C GLY A 271 -5.53 -9.95 11.92
N ALA A 272 -5.91 -8.95 11.12
CA ALA A 272 -6.43 -9.14 9.77
C ALA A 272 -5.43 -8.67 8.71
N LEU A 273 -4.95 -9.62 7.92
CA LEU A 273 -3.97 -9.43 6.85
C LEU A 273 -4.65 -9.21 5.51
N ARG A 274 -4.11 -8.30 4.72
CA ARG A 274 -4.37 -8.26 3.28
C ARG A 274 -3.07 -8.01 2.51
N VAL A 275 -3.08 -8.40 1.24
CA VAL A 275 -1.98 -8.17 0.33
C VAL A 275 -2.43 -7.51 -0.97
N LEU A 276 -1.55 -6.68 -1.54
CA LEU A 276 -1.54 -6.37 -2.96
C LEU A 276 -0.25 -6.90 -3.55
N ALA A 277 -0.34 -7.70 -4.60
CA ALA A 277 0.81 -8.21 -5.33
C ALA A 277 0.81 -7.69 -6.77
N PHE A 278 1.99 -7.32 -7.26
CA PHE A 278 2.19 -6.75 -8.58
C PHE A 278 3.35 -7.42 -9.31
N ILE A 279 3.19 -7.64 -10.61
CA ILE A 279 4.31 -7.91 -11.54
C ILE A 279 4.24 -6.90 -12.69
N PHE A 280 5.33 -6.17 -12.90
CA PHE A 280 5.50 -5.26 -14.03
C PHE A 280 6.67 -5.70 -14.90
N SER A 281 6.40 -5.87 -16.20
CA SER A 281 7.48 -6.12 -17.16
C SER A 281 8.45 -4.95 -17.22
N GLN A 282 9.73 -5.24 -17.44
CA GLN A 282 10.76 -4.26 -17.77
C GLN A 282 10.35 -3.33 -18.94
N ASN A 283 9.46 -3.80 -19.82
CA ASN A 283 8.96 -3.04 -20.97
C ASN A 283 7.65 -2.27 -20.70
N SER A 284 7.13 -2.29 -19.48
CA SER A 284 6.01 -1.44 -19.06
C SER A 284 6.33 0.02 -19.40
N ASN A 285 5.31 0.75 -19.85
CA ASN A 285 5.47 2.09 -20.39
C ASN A 285 4.58 3.08 -19.64
N ASN A 286 4.59 4.34 -20.07
CA ASN A 286 3.85 5.43 -19.46
C ASN A 286 2.31 5.29 -19.54
N LYS A 287 1.78 4.28 -20.24
CA LYS A 287 0.35 3.97 -20.31
C LYS A 287 -0.04 2.75 -19.47
N THR A 288 0.92 2.01 -18.92
CA THR A 288 0.66 0.87 -18.06
C THR A 288 -0.04 1.36 -16.80
N ALA A 289 -1.26 0.90 -16.54
CA ALA A 289 -1.97 1.24 -15.32
C ALA A 289 -1.44 0.39 -14.16
N ALA A 290 -1.42 0.93 -12.95
CA ALA A 290 -1.05 0.20 -11.75
C ALA A 290 -1.86 -1.10 -11.55
N ALA A 291 -3.16 -1.06 -11.89
CA ALA A 291 -4.04 -2.23 -11.80
C ALA A 291 -3.67 -3.35 -12.79
N ASP A 292 -3.01 -3.03 -13.92
CA ASP A 292 -2.62 -4.03 -14.93
C ASP A 292 -1.54 -4.98 -14.41
N GLY A 293 -0.83 -4.59 -13.34
CA GLY A 293 0.19 -5.43 -12.70
C GLY A 293 -0.36 -6.37 -11.64
N LEU A 294 -1.62 -6.25 -11.23
CA LEU A 294 -2.17 -7.02 -10.12
C LEU A 294 -2.09 -8.54 -10.38
N CYS A 295 -1.62 -9.27 -9.39
CA CYS A 295 -1.47 -10.72 -9.40
C CYS A 295 -1.60 -11.28 -7.98
N SER A 296 -1.46 -12.60 -7.83
CA SER A 296 -1.35 -13.27 -6.53
C SER A 296 0.11 -13.34 -6.07
N VAL A 297 0.35 -13.63 -4.79
CA VAL A 297 1.71 -13.88 -4.30
C VAL A 297 2.23 -15.19 -4.88
N ASP A 298 1.39 -16.24 -5.01
CA ASP A 298 1.73 -17.49 -5.69
C ASP A 298 2.35 -17.26 -7.08
N ALA A 299 1.83 -16.28 -7.83
CA ALA A 299 2.35 -15.95 -9.15
C ALA A 299 3.76 -15.34 -9.09
N ILE A 300 4.06 -14.58 -8.04
CA ILE A 300 5.38 -14.03 -7.78
C ILE A 300 6.33 -15.14 -7.34
N GLU A 301 5.91 -16.03 -6.45
CA GLU A 301 6.69 -17.19 -6.00
C GLU A 301 7.07 -18.10 -7.17
N ALA A 302 6.09 -18.45 -8.00
CA ALA A 302 6.32 -19.24 -9.20
C ALA A 302 7.30 -18.56 -10.18
N ALA A 303 7.29 -17.22 -10.25
CA ALA A 303 8.17 -16.45 -11.14
C ALA A 303 9.57 -16.22 -10.57
N THR A 304 9.72 -16.19 -9.24
CA THR A 304 10.96 -15.83 -8.55
C THR A 304 11.70 -17.03 -7.97
N GLY A 305 10.99 -18.13 -7.71
CA GLY A 305 11.48 -19.27 -6.94
C GLY A 305 11.63 -18.98 -5.43
N LEU A 306 11.10 -17.85 -4.96
CA LEU A 306 11.09 -17.49 -3.54
C LEU A 306 9.78 -17.95 -2.90
N ASP A 307 9.85 -18.29 -1.62
CA ASP A 307 8.74 -18.51 -0.69
C ASP A 307 8.68 -17.31 0.25
N PHE A 308 7.57 -16.57 0.23
CA PHE A 308 7.33 -15.42 1.08
C PHE A 308 6.51 -15.83 2.30
N PHE A 309 6.70 -15.10 3.40
CA PHE A 309 5.98 -15.34 4.65
C PHE A 309 6.17 -16.74 5.28
N PRO A 310 7.37 -17.37 5.22
CA PRO A 310 7.58 -18.74 5.67
C PRO A 310 7.32 -18.97 7.17
N GLU A 311 7.31 -17.90 7.98
CA GLU A 311 7.02 -17.95 9.41
C GLU A 311 5.53 -17.80 9.75
N LEU A 312 4.67 -17.50 8.77
CA LEU A 312 3.22 -17.57 8.97
C LEU A 312 2.75 -19.04 8.96
N PRO A 313 1.63 -19.37 9.60
CA PRO A 313 1.07 -20.71 9.46
C PRO A 313 0.65 -21.03 8.03
N GLU A 314 0.82 -22.30 7.64
CA GLU A 314 0.58 -22.80 6.27
C GLU A 314 -0.84 -22.52 5.76
N ASP A 315 -1.85 -22.58 6.64
CA ASP A 315 -3.24 -22.27 6.28
C ASP A 315 -3.44 -20.78 5.97
N ILE A 316 -2.75 -19.91 6.71
CA ILE A 316 -2.73 -18.46 6.47
C ILE A 316 -1.97 -18.13 5.18
N GLN A 317 -0.80 -18.73 4.97
CA GLN A 317 -0.02 -18.60 3.72
C GLN A 317 -0.89 -18.98 2.51
N THR A 318 -1.41 -20.20 2.49
CA THR A 318 -2.26 -20.73 1.41
C THR A 318 -3.43 -19.80 1.08
N GLN A 319 -4.09 -19.25 2.11
CA GLN A 319 -5.21 -18.35 1.92
C GLN A 319 -4.77 -16.96 1.43
N LEU A 320 -3.68 -16.41 1.97
CA LEU A 320 -3.21 -15.07 1.66
C LEU A 320 -2.57 -15.01 0.27
N GLU A 321 -1.78 -16.01 -0.09
CA GLU A 321 -0.92 -16.00 -1.26
C GLU A 321 -1.65 -16.27 -2.56
N SER A 322 -2.77 -17.00 -2.49
CA SER A 322 -3.61 -17.34 -3.64
C SER A 322 -4.57 -16.21 -4.06
N VAL A 323 -4.73 -15.17 -3.25
CA VAL A 323 -5.64 -14.04 -3.53
C VAL A 323 -5.11 -13.20 -4.68
N VAL A 324 -5.94 -12.98 -5.70
CA VAL A 324 -5.70 -11.98 -6.76
C VAL A 324 -6.57 -10.75 -6.47
N PRO A 325 -5.99 -9.62 -6.03
CA PRO A 325 -6.75 -8.42 -5.74
C PRO A 325 -7.42 -7.87 -7.01
N THR A 326 -8.68 -7.44 -6.89
CA THR A 326 -9.44 -6.89 -8.02
C THR A 326 -9.29 -5.37 -8.17
N SER A 327 -8.77 -4.69 -7.13
CA SER A 327 -8.52 -3.25 -7.15
C SER A 327 -7.40 -2.86 -6.19
N LEU A 328 -6.80 -1.70 -6.44
CA LEU A 328 -5.92 -1.01 -5.50
C LEU A 328 -6.71 -0.54 -4.27
N TRP A 329 -6.01 -0.22 -3.18
CA TRP A 329 -6.62 0.38 -1.97
C TRP A 329 -6.95 1.88 -2.18
#